data_AF-A0A172YPE4-F1
#
_entry.id   AF-A0A172YPE4-F1
#
_cell.length_a   1.000
_cell.length_b   1.000
_cell.length_c   1.000
_cell.angle_alpha   90.00
_cell.angle_beta   90.00
_cell.angle_gamma   90.00
#
_symmetry.space_group_name_H-M   'P 1'
#
loop_
_entity.id
_entity.type
_entity.pdbx_description
1 polymer ?
#
loop_
_entity_poly.entity_id
_entity_poly.type
_entity_poly.pdbx_seq_one_letter_code
_entity_poly.pdbx_strand_id
1 'polypeptide(L)'
;MDKSSQKYAVIALFLVVVLMLIGYQVREVIYTQQTDDEMNVDAEQLADTQVNVINAQAQMPNTELDQLTQNQLIEQRDRLYASFAELTSGMSKGQKPKAEHVVHMLGQQQQLVSANLVTVEEANAQIVFLKKVLPELNTVLNQAQTQLEQRQL
;
A
#
# COMPACT_ATOMS: atom_id res chain seq x y z
N MET A 1 28.81 -31.34 19.78
CA MET A 1 27.61 -30.60 19.31
C MET A 1 27.81 -29.15 19.73
N ASP A 2 28.13 -28.30 18.75
CA ASP A 2 28.70 -26.97 18.99
C ASP A 2 27.68 -25.98 19.55
N LYS A 3 28.09 -25.21 20.55
CA LYS A 3 27.25 -24.21 21.26
C LYS A 3 26.76 -23.10 20.33
N SER A 4 27.41 -22.94 19.18
CA SER A 4 27.01 -22.03 18.10
C SER A 4 25.87 -22.60 17.26
N SER A 5 25.86 -23.90 16.96
CA SER A 5 24.79 -24.55 16.18
C SER A 5 23.45 -24.56 16.92
N GLN A 6 23.49 -24.63 18.26
CA GLN A 6 22.29 -24.60 19.09
C GLN A 6 21.57 -23.24 19.04
N LYS A 7 22.30 -22.13 18.87
CA LYS A 7 21.72 -20.78 18.77
C LYS A 7 20.94 -20.61 17.47
N TYR A 8 21.50 -21.07 16.35
CA TYR A 8 20.82 -21.00 15.05
C TYR A 8 19.57 -21.88 15.01
N ALA A 9 19.59 -23.04 15.68
CA ALA A 9 18.41 -23.89 15.80
C ALA A 9 17.27 -23.20 16.57
N VAL A 10 17.58 -22.47 17.65
CA VAL A 10 16.58 -21.71 18.42
C VAL A 10 16.04 -20.52 17.61
N ILE A 11 16.91 -19.81 16.88
CA ILE A 11 16.51 -18.68 16.03
C ILE A 11 15.61 -19.16 14.88
N ALA A 12 15.94 -20.29 14.24
CA ALA A 12 15.14 -20.85 13.17
C ALA A 12 13.75 -21.30 13.66
N LEU A 13 13.68 -21.91 14.85
CA LEU A 13 12.41 -22.31 15.45
C LEU A 13 11.55 -21.10 15.82
N PHE A 14 12.17 -20.03 16.33
CA PHE A 14 11.47 -18.77 16.62
C PHE A 14 10.89 -18.13 15.35
N LEU A 15 11.67 -18.10 14.25
CA LEU A 15 11.19 -17.59 12.96
C LEU A 15 9.99 -18.37 12.42
N VAL A 16 9.99 -19.71 12.54
CA VAL A 16 8.86 -20.53 12.11
C VAL A 16 7.61 -20.24 12.95
N VAL A 17 7.75 -20.08 14.28
CA VAL A 17 6.63 -19.75 15.17
C VAL A 17 6.06 -18.36 14.84
N VAL A 18 6.92 -17.37 14.58
CA VAL A 18 6.48 -16.02 14.17
C VAL A 18 5.74 -16.06 12.83
N LEU A 19 6.25 -16.80 11.83
CA LEU A 19 5.56 -16.96 10.55
C LEU A 19 4.22 -17.69 10.68
N MET A 20 4.13 -18.68 11.57
CA MET A 20 2.90 -19.42 11.83
C MET A 20 1.85 -18.55 12.53
N LEU A 21 2.27 -17.67 13.46
CA LEU A 21 1.39 -16.69 14.12
C LEU A 21 0.84 -15.65 13.14
N ILE A 22 1.67 -15.14 12.23
CA ILE A 22 1.23 -14.20 11.17
C ILE A 22 0.23 -14.89 10.24
N GLY A 23 0.50 -16.14 9.83
CA GLY A 23 -0.42 -16.92 8.99
C GLY A 23 -1.75 -17.29 9.66
N TYR A 24 -1.79 -17.35 11.00
CA TYR A 24 -3.01 -17.68 11.75
C TYR A 24 -3.97 -16.48 11.88
N GLN A 25 -3.45 -15.24 11.89
CA GLN A 25 -4.28 -14.03 11.99
C GLN A 25 -4.99 -13.68 10.67
N VAL A 26 -4.63 -14.33 9.55
CA VAL A 26 -5.24 -14.11 8.21
C VAL A 26 -6.29 -15.17 7.90
N ARG A 27 -7.21 -15.46 8.84
CA ARG A 27 -8.30 -16.41 8.59
C ARG A 27 -9.70 -15.94 8.91
N GLU A 28 -9.90 -14.75 9.45
CA GLU A 28 -11.23 -14.18 9.59
C GLU A 28 -11.20 -12.69 9.24
N VAL A 29 -12.29 -12.21 8.65
CA VAL A 29 -12.46 -10.88 8.02
C VAL A 29 -11.83 -10.90 6.63
N ILE A 30 -12.53 -11.18 5.51
CA ILE A 30 -13.78 -10.56 5.05
C ILE A 30 -14.54 -11.55 4.14
N TYR A 31 -15.72 -11.97 4.58
CA TYR A 31 -16.83 -12.30 3.68
C TYR A 31 -17.96 -11.29 3.93
N THR A 32 -18.73 -11.03 2.88
CA THR A 32 -19.98 -10.22 2.82
C THR A 32 -19.71 -8.70 2.74
N GLN A 33 -20.17 -7.95 1.74
CA GLN A 33 -21.49 -7.99 1.10
C GLN A 33 -21.45 -7.41 -0.34
N GLN A 34 -22.20 -8.04 -1.25
CA GLN A 34 -22.60 -7.56 -2.58
C GLN A 34 -23.36 -6.24 -2.51
N THR A 35 -23.26 -5.43 -3.56
CA THR A 35 -24.48 -5.00 -4.26
C THR A 35 -24.15 -4.87 -5.75
N ASP A 36 -24.80 -5.72 -6.54
CA ASP A 36 -25.01 -5.48 -7.96
C ASP A 36 -25.77 -4.16 -8.11
N ASP A 37 -25.15 -3.16 -8.73
CA ASP A 37 -25.89 -2.12 -9.45
C ASP A 37 -25.04 -1.72 -10.65
N GLU A 38 -25.40 -2.33 -11.78
CA GLU A 38 -24.86 -2.05 -13.09
C GLU A 38 -25.44 -0.69 -13.52
N MET A 39 -24.74 0.39 -13.20
CA MET A 39 -25.02 1.69 -13.82
C MET A 39 -23.73 2.22 -14.44
N ASN A 40 -23.78 2.29 -15.76
CA ASN A 40 -22.85 2.92 -16.67
C ASN A 40 -22.44 4.32 -16.15
N VAL A 41 -21.28 4.41 -15.51
CA VAL A 41 -20.64 5.68 -15.17
C VAL A 41 -19.34 5.72 -15.94
N ASP A 42 -19.27 6.66 -16.88
CA ASP A 42 -18.12 6.96 -17.71
C ASP A 42 -16.82 6.90 -16.90
N ALA A 43 -15.88 6.07 -17.38
CA ALA A 43 -14.60 5.78 -16.72
C ALA A 43 -13.76 7.03 -16.41
N GLU A 44 -14.05 8.16 -17.05
CA GLU A 44 -13.42 9.46 -16.80
C GLU A 44 -13.88 10.10 -15.48
N GLN A 45 -15.15 9.97 -15.08
CA GLN A 45 -15.66 10.57 -13.84
C GLN A 45 -15.19 9.81 -12.58
N LEU A 46 -14.97 8.50 -12.72
CA LEU A 46 -14.36 7.67 -11.68
C LEU A 46 -12.87 7.99 -11.50
N ALA A 47 -12.17 8.37 -12.55
CA ALA A 47 -10.78 8.79 -12.47
C ALA A 47 -10.65 10.13 -11.71
N ASP A 48 -11.43 11.14 -12.08
CA ASP A 48 -11.41 12.46 -11.41
C ASP A 48 -11.76 12.37 -9.92
N THR A 49 -12.76 11.54 -9.57
CA THR A 49 -13.16 11.35 -8.16
C THR A 49 -12.05 10.69 -7.35
N GLN A 50 -11.43 9.63 -7.87
CA GLN A 50 -10.33 8.92 -7.21
C GLN A 50 -9.08 9.78 -7.09
N VAL A 51 -8.85 10.63 -8.08
CA VAL A 51 -7.77 11.61 -8.10
C VAL A 51 -7.96 12.66 -7.01
N ASN A 52 -9.17 13.15 -6.82
CA ASN A 52 -9.48 14.10 -5.76
C ASN A 52 -9.26 13.48 -4.36
N VAL A 53 -9.53 12.17 -4.21
CA VAL A 53 -9.25 11.44 -2.96
C VAL A 53 -7.75 11.34 -2.68
N ILE A 54 -6.94 11.01 -3.70
CA ILE A 54 -5.48 10.98 -3.57
C ILE A 54 -4.95 12.37 -3.16
N ASN A 55 -5.45 13.42 -3.81
CA ASN A 55 -5.03 14.78 -3.53
C ASN A 55 -5.44 15.22 -2.11
N ALA A 56 -6.67 14.90 -1.68
CA ALA A 56 -7.15 15.19 -0.33
C ALA A 56 -6.34 14.47 0.75
N GLN A 57 -5.96 13.20 0.51
CA GLN A 57 -5.11 12.44 1.45
C GLN A 57 -3.68 13.00 1.47
N ALA A 58 -3.14 13.36 0.32
CA ALA A 58 -1.81 13.95 0.22
C ALA A 58 -1.75 15.40 0.75
N GLN A 59 -2.91 16.05 0.94
CA GLN A 59 -3.06 17.39 1.51
C GLN A 59 -3.45 17.40 2.99
N MET A 60 -3.43 16.26 3.70
CA MET A 60 -3.54 16.32 5.17
C MET A 60 -2.55 17.38 5.67
N PRO A 61 -3.04 18.40 6.40
CA PRO A 61 -2.20 19.50 6.80
C PRO A 61 -1.02 18.94 7.58
N ASN A 62 0.21 19.40 7.30
CA ASN A 62 1.41 18.97 8.01
C ASN A 62 1.20 18.98 9.53
N THR A 63 0.32 19.85 10.05
CA THR A 63 -0.12 19.92 11.45
C THR A 63 -0.73 18.63 12.04
N GLU A 64 -1.40 17.77 11.25
CA GLU A 64 -1.87 16.45 11.72
C GLU A 64 -0.77 15.39 11.66
N LEU A 65 0.13 15.49 10.68
CA LEU A 65 1.29 14.61 10.55
C LEU A 65 2.37 14.92 11.60
N ASP A 66 2.52 16.20 11.96
CA ASP A 66 3.40 16.73 13.01
C ASP A 66 2.94 16.36 14.42
N GLN A 67 1.65 16.05 14.59
CA GLN A 67 1.09 15.52 15.84
C GLN A 67 1.37 14.02 16.00
N LEU A 68 1.77 13.33 14.94
CA LEU A 68 2.14 11.92 15.02
C LEU A 68 3.55 11.79 15.59
N THR A 69 3.68 10.88 16.54
CA THR A 69 5.00 10.48 17.02
C THR A 69 5.77 9.77 15.90
N GLN A 70 7.11 9.81 15.98
CA GLN A 70 7.98 9.09 15.06
C GLN A 70 7.62 7.59 14.95
N ASN A 71 7.19 6.96 16.05
CA ASN A 71 6.74 5.57 16.02
C ASN A 71 5.48 5.37 15.17
N GLN A 72 4.49 6.26 15.28
CA GLN A 72 3.26 6.17 14.48
C GLN A 72 3.54 6.38 12.98
N LEU A 73 4.51 7.22 12.66
CA LEU A 73 4.98 7.45 11.29
C LEU A 73 5.67 6.20 10.72
N ILE A 74 6.52 5.53 11.51
CA ILE A 74 7.14 4.26 11.13
C ILE A 74 6.07 3.18 10.92
N GLU A 75 5.08 3.07 11.82
CA GLU A 75 3.98 2.12 11.67
C GLU A 75 3.15 2.37 10.40
N GLN A 76 2.94 3.63 10.00
CA GLN A 76 2.27 3.95 8.74
C GLN A 76 3.06 3.47 7.53
N ARG A 77 4.37 3.68 7.52
CA ARG A 77 5.24 3.15 6.47
C ARG A 77 5.20 1.63 6.41
N ASP A 78 5.27 0.97 7.56
CA ASP A 78 5.24 -0.50 7.61
C ASP A 78 3.89 -1.04 7.12
N ARG A 79 2.78 -0.36 7.43
CA ARG A 79 1.46 -0.67 6.88
C ARG A 79 1.38 -0.48 5.36
N LEU A 80 2.00 0.58 4.82
CA LEU A 80 2.08 0.79 3.37
C LEU A 80 2.77 -0.41 2.70
N TYR A 81 3.90 -0.84 3.22
CA TYR A 81 4.63 -2.00 2.66
C TYR A 81 3.87 -3.31 2.78
N ALA A 82 3.19 -3.53 3.91
CA ALA A 82 2.32 -4.69 4.09
C ALA A 82 1.16 -4.69 3.08
N SER A 83 0.50 -3.54 2.88
CA SER A 83 -0.58 -3.39 1.89
C SER A 83 -0.09 -3.65 0.47
N PHE A 84 1.08 -3.11 0.09
CA PHE A 84 1.68 -3.39 -1.22
C PHE A 84 2.03 -4.88 -1.39
N ALA A 85 2.60 -5.52 -0.37
CA ALA A 85 2.92 -6.95 -0.40
C ALA A 85 1.66 -7.83 -0.52
N GLU A 86 0.59 -7.49 0.19
CA GLU A 86 -0.70 -8.19 0.10
C GLU A 86 -1.30 -8.04 -1.31
N LEU A 87 -1.31 -6.81 -1.83
CA LEU A 87 -1.81 -6.50 -3.16
C LEU A 87 -1.05 -7.28 -4.25
N THR A 88 0.28 -7.28 -4.20
CA THR A 88 1.12 -8.02 -5.15
C THR A 88 0.96 -9.54 -5.01
N SER A 89 0.83 -10.06 -3.79
CA SER A 89 0.55 -11.47 -3.52
C SER A 89 -0.82 -11.89 -4.06
N GLY A 90 -1.86 -11.09 -3.88
CA GLY A 90 -3.18 -11.30 -4.46
C GLY A 90 -3.13 -11.39 -5.99
N MET A 91 -2.45 -10.43 -6.63
CA MET A 91 -2.26 -10.42 -8.08
C MET A 91 -1.48 -11.63 -8.59
N SER A 92 -0.47 -12.10 -7.86
CA SER A 92 0.26 -13.33 -8.23
C SER A 92 -0.63 -14.58 -8.24
N LYS A 93 -1.75 -14.54 -7.51
CA LYS A 93 -2.77 -15.60 -7.46
C LYS A 93 -3.94 -15.35 -8.42
N GLY A 94 -3.84 -14.33 -9.27
CA GLY A 94 -4.88 -13.95 -10.24
C GLY A 94 -6.00 -13.06 -9.68
N GLN A 95 -5.87 -12.56 -8.45
CA GLN A 95 -6.85 -11.62 -7.87
C GLN A 95 -6.59 -10.21 -8.38
N LYS A 96 -7.65 -9.50 -8.76
CA LYS A 96 -7.56 -8.08 -9.10
C LYS A 96 -7.86 -7.22 -7.88
N PRO A 97 -6.95 -6.33 -7.46
CA PRO A 97 -7.22 -5.40 -6.37
C PRO A 97 -8.31 -4.41 -6.77
N LYS A 98 -9.12 -4.00 -5.78
CA LYS A 98 -10.13 -2.95 -5.98
C LYS A 98 -9.44 -1.61 -6.21
N ALA A 99 -9.96 -0.80 -7.13
CA ALA A 99 -9.40 0.51 -7.46
C ALA A 99 -9.27 1.42 -6.23
N GLU A 100 -10.27 1.44 -5.35
CA GLU A 100 -10.25 2.21 -4.10
C GLU A 100 -9.08 1.85 -3.18
N HIS A 101 -8.72 0.56 -3.10
CA HIS A 101 -7.59 0.11 -2.29
C HIS A 101 -6.26 0.66 -2.85
N VAL A 102 -6.11 0.65 -4.17
CA VAL A 102 -4.94 1.22 -4.86
C VAL A 102 -4.88 2.73 -4.63
N VAL A 103 -5.99 3.44 -4.79
CA VAL A 103 -6.10 4.88 -4.57
C VAL A 103 -5.70 5.28 -3.15
N HIS A 104 -6.23 4.59 -2.15
CA HIS A 104 -5.90 4.85 -0.75
C HIS A 104 -4.43 4.57 -0.45
N MET A 105 -3.88 3.47 -0.97
CA MET A 105 -2.46 3.13 -0.82
C MET A 105 -1.56 4.21 -1.45
N LEU A 106 -1.92 4.71 -2.64
CA LEU A 106 -1.20 5.79 -3.32
C LEU A 106 -1.27 7.10 -2.54
N GLY A 107 -2.43 7.43 -1.95
CA GLY A 107 -2.56 8.59 -1.05
C GLY A 107 -1.64 8.49 0.16
N GLN A 108 -1.64 7.36 0.87
CA GLN A 108 -0.73 7.11 1.99
C GLN A 108 0.75 7.19 1.60
N GLN A 109 1.10 6.63 0.44
CA GLN A 109 2.46 6.70 -0.08
C GLN A 109 2.91 8.15 -0.28
N GLN A 110 2.05 9.02 -0.84
CA GLN A 110 2.38 10.43 -1.02
C GLN A 110 2.61 11.18 0.31
N GLN A 111 1.84 10.86 1.34
CA GLN A 111 2.02 11.44 2.67
C GLN A 111 3.36 11.03 3.28
N LEU A 112 3.71 9.75 3.17
CA LEU A 112 4.96 9.22 3.69
C LEU A 112 6.18 9.75 2.93
N VAL A 113 6.03 10.03 1.63
CA VAL A 113 7.03 10.76 0.84
C VAL A 113 7.22 12.17 1.37
N SER A 114 6.12 12.88 1.64
CA SER A 114 6.17 14.24 2.20
C SER A 114 6.84 14.28 3.58
N ALA A 115 6.72 13.20 4.36
CA ALA A 115 7.38 13.02 5.65
C ALA A 115 8.83 12.48 5.56
N ASN A 116 9.39 12.29 4.36
CA ASN A 116 10.71 11.66 4.13
C ASN A 116 10.84 10.23 4.69
N LEU A 117 9.74 9.51 4.85
CA LEU A 117 9.71 8.11 5.32
C LEU A 117 9.75 7.10 4.17
N VAL A 118 9.35 7.54 2.98
CA VAL A 118 9.43 6.79 1.73
C VAL A 118 10.13 7.70 0.72
N THR A 119 11.05 7.14 -0.06
CA THR A 119 11.74 7.92 -1.11
C THR A 119 10.84 8.09 -2.32
N VAL A 120 11.03 9.17 -3.08
CA VAL A 120 10.24 9.37 -4.30
C VAL A 120 10.58 8.29 -5.33
N GLU A 121 11.84 7.85 -5.40
CA GLU A 121 12.29 6.77 -6.28
C GLU A 121 11.56 5.46 -5.99
N GLU A 122 11.42 5.12 -4.71
CA GLU A 122 10.71 3.91 -4.28
C GLU A 122 9.22 3.99 -4.59
N ALA A 123 8.59 5.12 -4.27
CA ALA A 123 7.18 5.36 -4.58
C ALA A 123 6.93 5.26 -6.10
N ASN A 124 7.79 5.85 -6.91
CA ASN A 124 7.72 5.77 -8.37
C ASN A 124 7.91 4.32 -8.88
N ALA A 125 8.87 3.57 -8.32
CA ALA A 125 9.09 2.17 -8.69
C ALA A 125 7.83 1.31 -8.43
N GLN A 126 7.13 1.55 -7.31
CA GLN A 126 5.86 0.88 -7.00
C GLN A 126 4.78 1.24 -8.02
N ILE A 127 4.65 2.52 -8.40
CA ILE A 127 3.68 2.96 -9.43
C ILE A 127 3.99 2.35 -10.79
N VAL A 128 5.26 2.34 -11.22
CA VAL A 128 5.69 1.73 -12.49
C VAL A 128 5.37 0.24 -12.52
N PHE A 129 5.54 -0.46 -11.40
CA PHE A 129 5.11 -1.85 -11.28
C PHE A 129 3.60 -1.97 -11.46
N LEU A 130 2.80 -1.21 -10.71
CA LEU A 130 1.33 -1.25 -10.78
C LEU A 130 0.81 -0.94 -12.19
N LYS A 131 1.42 -0.02 -12.93
CA LYS A 131 1.04 0.26 -14.33
C LYS A 131 1.18 -0.95 -15.26
N LYS A 132 2.14 -1.83 -14.98
CA LYS A 132 2.35 -3.06 -15.75
C LYS A 132 1.33 -4.15 -15.41
N VAL A 133 0.93 -4.24 -14.14
CA VAL A 133 0.07 -5.32 -13.64
C VAL A 133 -1.41 -4.93 -13.55
N LEU A 134 -1.72 -3.63 -13.54
CA LEU A 134 -3.06 -3.04 -13.47
C LEU A 134 -3.23 -1.95 -14.55
N PRO A 135 -3.16 -2.30 -15.84
CA PRO A 135 -3.31 -1.31 -16.92
C PRO A 135 -4.67 -0.59 -16.88
N GLU A 136 -5.70 -1.19 -16.29
CA GLU A 136 -7.02 -0.57 -16.10
C GLU A 136 -6.99 0.66 -15.19
N LEU A 137 -5.99 0.80 -14.31
CA LEU A 137 -5.84 1.94 -13.40
C LEU A 137 -4.78 2.95 -13.87
N ASN A 138 -4.32 2.85 -15.12
CA ASN A 138 -3.23 3.68 -15.64
C ASN A 138 -3.49 5.18 -15.50
N THR A 139 -4.73 5.65 -15.68
CA THR A 139 -5.07 7.08 -15.52
C THR A 139 -4.75 7.55 -14.09
N VAL A 140 -5.22 6.81 -13.08
CA VAL A 140 -4.98 7.10 -11.66
C VAL A 140 -3.49 7.00 -11.33
N LEU A 141 -2.81 5.96 -11.82
CA LEU A 141 -1.40 5.71 -11.58
C LEU A 141 -0.50 6.77 -12.22
N ASN A 142 -0.80 7.21 -13.43
CA ASN A 142 -0.09 8.30 -14.10
C ASN A 142 -0.21 9.58 -13.30
N GLN A 143 -1.40 9.88 -12.79
CA GLN A 143 -1.61 11.08 -11.99
C GLN A 143 -0.90 11.04 -10.65
N ALA A 144 -0.89 9.89 -9.97
CA ALA A 144 -0.09 9.70 -8.75
C ALA A 144 1.41 9.86 -9.05
N GLN A 145 1.89 9.36 -10.20
CA GLN A 145 3.27 9.52 -10.64
C GLN A 145 3.63 11.00 -10.84
N THR A 146 2.80 11.75 -11.56
CA THR A 146 3.01 13.18 -11.79
C THR A 146 3.02 13.99 -10.49
N GLN A 147 2.18 13.63 -9.52
CA GLN A 147 2.17 14.28 -8.20
C GLN A 147 3.44 14.02 -7.40
N LEU A 148 4.09 12.87 -7.58
CA LEU A 148 5.39 12.59 -6.96
C LEU A 148 6.52 13.38 -7.63
N GLU A 149 6.50 13.47 -8.95
CA GLU A 149 7.48 14.22 -9.74
C GLU A 149 7.46 15.72 -9.39
N GLN A 150 6.27 16.29 -9.16
CA GLN A 150 6.13 17.68 -8.71
C GLN A 150 6.73 17.96 -7.32
N ARG A 151 6.92 16.93 -6.48
CA ARG A 151 7.51 17.06 -5.14
C ARG A 151 9.03 16.88 -5.12
N GLN A 152 9.64 16.45 -6.23
CA GLN A 152 11.10 16.37 -6.39
C GLN A 152 11.73 17.71 -6.84
N LEU A 153 10.90 18.67 -7.27
CA LEU A 153 11.29 19.99 -7.76
C LEU A 153 11.29 21.03 -6.62
#